data_AF-A0A975QB35-F1
#
_entry.id   AF-A0A975QB35-F1
#
_cell.length_a   1.000
_cell.length_b   1.000
_cell.length_c   1.000
_cell.angle_alpha   90.00
_cell.angle_beta   90.00
_cell.angle_gamma   90.00
#
_symmetry.space_group_name_H-M   'P 1'
#
loop_
_entity.id
_entity.type
_entity.pdbx_description
1 polymer ?
#
loop_
_entity_poly.entity_id
_entity_poly.type
_entity_poly.pdbx_seq_one_letter_code
_entity_poly.pdbx_strand_id
1 'polypeptide(L)'
;MYPQQIHGYLRELFKENDCQVITDNEHYLTVQLTIEMDKRIMNRPFYWQYLESTNGVPCPAQITLITDKNKLVEDVKGEVVHFGSPRLSQLFQTIKELGSFVLMYEKISGKTDSQTILTPWLGVNYKISYYSDQTKETLYSLGINLMTGDLIDGFQDSINDVEFDVNMPENTFNLPYIINPTRALERLDAVIENKIHQDDHTWAEQAKIRWQKDRKVLEYFYEGVEDRPESYEVEKEAMDQQYEARIKIEIINGGLFYLK
;
A
#
# COMPACT_ATOMS: atom_id res chain seq x y z
N MET A 1 1.31 9.64 14.15
CA MET A 1 1.86 8.43 14.81
C MET A 1 2.79 8.87 15.92
N TYR A 2 2.59 8.40 17.15
CA TYR A 2 3.43 8.77 18.30
C TYR A 2 4.79 8.04 18.26
N PRO A 3 5.88 8.58 18.87
CA PRO A 3 7.20 7.95 18.87
C PRO A 3 7.21 6.49 19.31
N GLN A 4 6.42 6.14 20.33
CA GLN A 4 6.27 4.76 20.81
C GLN A 4 5.64 3.82 19.78
N GLN A 5 4.67 4.32 19.01
CA GLN A 5 4.05 3.54 17.92
C GLN A 5 5.05 3.31 16.78
N ILE A 6 5.87 4.31 16.46
CA ILE A 6 6.94 4.19 15.47
C ILE A 6 7.96 3.14 15.93
N HIS A 7 8.34 3.15 17.21
CA HIS A 7 9.27 2.17 17.76
C HIS A 7 8.75 0.74 17.67
N GLY A 8 7.50 0.51 18.11
CA GLY A 8 6.85 -0.79 18.02
C GLY A 8 6.76 -1.27 16.56
N TYR A 9 6.36 -0.38 15.66
CA TYR A 9 6.29 -0.67 14.24
C TYR A 9 7.63 -1.07 13.62
N LEU A 10 8.70 -0.31 13.89
CA LEU A 10 10.04 -0.61 13.37
C LEU A 10 10.55 -1.96 13.89
N ARG A 11 10.30 -2.26 15.17
CA ARG A 11 10.69 -3.54 15.77
C ARG A 11 10.01 -4.72 15.07
N GLU A 12 8.69 -4.64 14.89
CA GLU A 12 7.91 -5.68 14.23
C GLU A 12 8.36 -5.86 12.78
N LEU A 13 8.48 -4.76 12.04
CA LEU A 13 8.99 -4.75 10.67
C LEU A 13 10.31 -5.51 10.51
N PHE A 14 11.34 -5.14 11.29
CA PHE A 14 12.66 -5.75 11.13
C PHE A 14 12.63 -7.22 11.55
N LYS A 15 11.80 -7.59 12.52
CA LYS A 15 11.61 -8.98 12.93
C LYS A 15 10.95 -9.82 11.83
N GLU A 16 9.90 -9.32 11.20
CA GLU A 16 9.20 -10.01 10.09
C GLU A 16 10.06 -10.12 8.82
N ASN A 17 11.08 -9.26 8.66
CA ASN A 17 12.04 -9.31 7.55
C ASN A 17 13.36 -10.01 7.92
N ASP A 18 13.35 -10.85 8.97
CA ASP A 18 14.49 -11.64 9.46
C ASP A 18 15.76 -10.81 9.74
N CYS A 19 15.60 -9.51 10.05
CA CYS A 19 16.71 -8.64 10.40
C CYS A 19 17.06 -8.84 11.89
N GLN A 20 18.35 -8.99 12.19
CA GLN A 20 18.79 -9.24 13.56
C GLN A 20 18.80 -7.93 14.36
N VAL A 21 17.96 -7.84 15.39
CA VAL A 21 17.97 -6.73 16.34
C VAL A 21 19.16 -6.87 17.28
N ILE A 22 20.14 -5.97 17.18
CA ILE A 22 21.34 -5.95 18.01
C ILE A 22 21.07 -5.24 19.34
N THR A 23 20.36 -4.12 19.29
CA THR A 23 20.04 -3.33 20.48
C THR A 23 18.64 -2.79 20.35
N ASP A 24 17.85 -2.98 21.40
CA ASP A 24 16.46 -2.55 21.47
C ASP A 24 16.27 -1.76 22.75
N ASN A 25 16.26 -0.43 22.61
CA ASN A 25 16.03 0.51 23.69
C ASN A 25 14.65 1.17 23.49
N GLU A 26 14.10 1.85 24.50
CA GLU A 26 12.80 2.53 24.36
C GLU A 26 12.83 3.72 23.39
N HIS A 27 14.02 4.22 23.04
CA HIS A 27 14.21 5.46 22.29
C HIS A 27 15.05 5.31 21.01
N TYR A 28 15.69 4.16 20.82
CA TYR A 28 16.41 3.81 19.60
C TYR A 28 16.48 2.30 19.37
N LEU A 29 16.59 1.92 18.11
CA LEU A 29 16.67 0.54 17.65
C LEU A 29 17.90 0.39 16.76
N THR A 30 18.77 -0.58 17.06
CA THR A 30 19.92 -0.92 16.23
C THR A 30 19.73 -2.31 15.64
N VAL A 31 19.77 -2.38 14.31
CA VAL A 31 19.43 -3.60 13.56
C VAL A 31 20.52 -3.88 12.53
N GLN A 32 20.93 -5.15 12.45
CA GLN A 32 21.70 -5.68 11.35
C GLN A 32 20.75 -6.06 10.21
N LEU A 33 20.91 -5.42 9.06
CA LEU A 33 20.05 -5.66 7.90
C LEU A 33 20.39 -7.01 7.24
N THR A 34 19.39 -7.60 6.59
CA THR A 34 19.60 -8.67 5.62
C THR A 34 20.10 -8.07 4.29
N ILE A 35 20.63 -8.93 3.41
CA ILE A 35 21.07 -8.52 2.05
C ILE A 35 19.92 -7.84 1.30
N GLU A 36 18.72 -8.42 1.39
CA GLU A 36 17.54 -7.97 0.69
C GLU A 36 17.08 -6.60 1.20
N MET A 37 16.99 -6.45 2.52
CA MET A 37 16.57 -5.20 3.13
C MET A 37 17.59 -4.08 2.89
N ASP A 38 18.88 -4.41 2.95
CA ASP A 38 19.97 -3.47 2.68
C ASP A 38 19.95 -2.92 1.24
N LYS A 39 19.69 -3.79 0.26
CA LYS A 39 19.52 -3.38 -1.15
C LYS A 39 18.37 -2.39 -1.32
N ARG A 40 17.27 -2.55 -0.59
CA ARG A 40 16.08 -1.69 -0.71
C ARG A 40 16.20 -0.37 0.02
N ILE A 41 16.78 -0.36 1.23
CA ILE A 41 16.73 0.84 2.09
C ILE A 41 18.01 1.66 2.08
N MET A 42 19.19 1.06 1.88
CA MET A 42 20.46 1.78 2.06
C MET A 42 20.98 2.48 0.79
N ASN A 43 20.25 2.44 -0.33
CA ASN A 43 20.56 3.16 -1.57
C ASN A 43 22.04 3.07 -1.98
N ARG A 44 22.60 1.86 -1.94
CA ARG A 44 24.02 1.58 -2.23
C ARG A 44 24.23 0.73 -3.50
N PRO A 45 23.66 1.11 -4.66
CA PRO A 45 23.66 0.26 -5.86
C PRO A 45 25.07 -0.11 -6.33
N PHE A 46 26.02 0.81 -6.27
CA PHE A 46 27.41 0.57 -6.69
C PHE A 46 28.14 -0.46 -5.82
N TYR A 47 27.88 -0.48 -4.50
CA TYR A 47 28.45 -1.48 -3.61
C TYR A 47 27.98 -2.89 -4.01
N TRP A 48 26.67 -3.05 -4.23
CA TRP A 48 26.09 -4.34 -4.61
C TRP A 48 26.52 -4.78 -6.00
N GLN A 49 26.54 -3.88 -6.98
CA GLN A 49 26.99 -4.18 -8.34
C GLN A 49 28.47 -4.62 -8.36
N TYR A 50 29.33 -3.95 -7.60
CA TYR A 50 30.73 -4.33 -7.46
C TYR A 50 30.86 -5.71 -6.78
N LEU A 51 30.11 -5.96 -5.72
CA LEU A 51 30.17 -7.22 -4.97
C LEU A 51 29.69 -8.42 -5.80
N GLU A 52 28.62 -8.23 -6.57
CA GLU A 52 28.08 -9.24 -7.49
C GLU A 52 29.05 -9.54 -8.65
N SER A 53 29.72 -8.51 -9.19
CA SER A 53 30.71 -8.70 -10.26
C SER A 53 32.02 -9.35 -9.79
N THR A 54 32.37 -9.18 -8.51
CA THR A 54 33.59 -9.74 -7.92
C THR A 54 33.35 -11.03 -7.14
N ASN A 55 32.11 -11.50 -7.07
CA ASN A 55 31.69 -12.68 -6.29
C ASN A 55 32.14 -12.60 -4.81
N GLY A 56 32.14 -11.38 -4.25
CA GLY A 56 32.57 -11.10 -2.89
C GLY A 56 31.56 -11.56 -1.82
N VAL A 57 32.00 -11.66 -0.56
CA VAL A 57 31.12 -12.01 0.56
C VAL A 57 30.27 -10.79 0.93
N PRO A 58 28.92 -10.89 0.92
CA PRO A 58 28.03 -9.77 1.22
C PRO A 58 28.18 -9.30 2.67
N CYS A 59 28.26 -7.99 2.88
CA CYS A 59 28.29 -7.37 4.20
C CYS A 59 27.18 -6.28 4.29
N PRO A 60 25.95 -6.67 4.66
CA PRO A 60 24.85 -5.72 4.86
C PRO A 60 25.20 -4.72 5.97
N ALA A 61 24.69 -3.47 5.92
CA ALA A 61 24.95 -2.56 7.06
C ALA A 61 24.09 -2.87 8.28
N GLN A 62 24.64 -2.43 9.40
CA GLN A 62 23.93 -2.13 10.61
C GLN A 62 23.43 -0.68 10.59
N ILE A 63 22.17 -0.46 10.99
CA ILE A 63 21.57 0.86 11.12
C ILE A 63 21.12 1.10 12.56
N THR A 64 21.18 2.34 13.01
CA THR A 64 20.64 2.79 14.29
C THR A 64 19.58 3.85 14.02
N LEU A 65 18.34 3.55 14.40
CA LEU A 65 17.16 4.40 14.21
C LEU A 65 16.73 4.97 15.55
N ILE A 66 16.70 6.29 15.67
CA ILE A 66 16.36 7.01 16.90
C ILE A 66 14.91 7.49 16.80
N THR A 67 14.03 7.00 17.66
CA THR A 67 12.60 7.31 17.64
C THR A 67 12.24 8.49 18.53
N ASP A 68 12.99 8.71 19.63
CA ASP A 68 12.82 9.87 20.51
C ASP A 68 14.16 10.52 20.86
N LYS A 69 14.44 11.67 20.24
CA LYS A 69 15.66 12.45 20.48
C LYS A 69 15.64 13.17 21.84
N ASN A 70 14.47 13.49 22.39
CA ASN A 70 14.36 14.33 23.59
C ASN A 70 14.65 13.57 24.87
N LYS A 71 14.58 12.23 24.83
CA LYS A 71 14.84 11.35 25.98
C LYS A 71 16.16 10.59 25.89
N LEU A 72 16.98 10.87 24.89
CA LEU A 72 18.30 10.29 24.76
C LEU A 72 19.25 10.92 25.78
N VAL A 73 19.74 10.09 26.70
CA VAL A 73 20.74 10.46 27.71
C VAL A 73 22.17 10.33 27.16
N GLU A 74 22.36 9.54 26.11
CA GLU A 74 23.65 9.25 25.47
C GLU A 74 23.72 9.85 24.05
N ASP A 75 24.93 10.25 23.62
CA ASP A 75 25.19 10.71 22.24
C ASP A 75 25.26 9.51 21.28
N VAL A 76 24.10 8.89 21.05
CA VAL A 76 23.96 7.77 20.12
C VAL A 76 24.02 8.30 18.70
N LYS A 77 25.02 7.85 17.94
CA LYS A 77 25.09 8.11 16.50
C LYS A 77 24.08 7.25 15.77
N GLY A 78 23.03 7.89 15.24
CA GLY A 78 21.96 7.23 14.50
C GLY A 78 21.14 8.22 13.70
N GLU A 79 20.24 7.68 12.88
CA GLU A 79 19.30 8.46 12.08
C GLU A 79 18.01 8.68 12.87
N VAL A 80 17.55 9.93 12.97
CA VAL A 80 16.31 10.25 13.68
C VAL A 80 15.11 9.92 12.80
N VAL A 81 14.23 9.07 13.31
CA VAL A 81 13.02 8.60 12.63
C VAL A 81 11.81 9.12 13.37
N HIS A 82 11.08 10.01 12.72
CA HIS A 82 9.78 10.50 13.16
C HIS A 82 8.76 10.36 12.03
N PHE A 83 7.48 10.58 12.36
CA PHE A 83 6.43 10.62 11.36
C PHE A 83 6.71 11.75 10.35
N GLY A 84 6.78 11.42 9.06
CA GLY A 84 7.20 12.34 8.00
C GLY A 84 8.70 12.38 7.71
N SER A 85 9.53 11.64 8.45
CA SER A 85 10.96 11.49 8.10
C SER A 85 11.13 10.71 6.79
N PRO A 86 12.11 11.07 5.93
CA PRO A 86 12.35 10.37 4.66
C PRO A 86 12.58 8.87 4.85
N ARG A 87 13.29 8.48 5.91
CA ARG A 87 13.56 7.08 6.23
C ARG A 87 12.30 6.28 6.51
N LEU A 88 11.40 6.82 7.32
CA LEU A 88 10.14 6.15 7.63
C LEU A 88 9.28 6.00 6.37
N SER A 89 9.22 7.04 5.53
CA SER A 89 8.51 6.99 4.25
C SER A 89 9.10 5.94 3.30
N GLN A 90 10.43 5.84 3.23
CA GLN A 90 11.11 4.81 2.43
C GLN A 90 10.78 3.39 2.93
N LEU A 91 10.76 3.19 4.25
CA LEU A 91 10.37 1.92 4.86
C LEU A 91 8.91 1.58 4.51
N PHE A 92 7.98 2.51 4.68
CA PHE A 92 6.57 2.31 4.30
C PHE A 92 6.41 1.91 2.84
N GLN A 93 7.13 2.57 1.93
CA GLN A 93 7.09 2.24 0.51
C GLN A 93 7.64 0.84 0.23
N THR A 94 8.77 0.49 0.84
CA THR A 94 9.41 -0.83 0.68
C THR A 94 8.47 -1.96 1.15
N ILE A 95 7.77 -1.77 2.25
CA ILE A 95 6.82 -2.77 2.78
C ILE A 95 5.60 -2.88 1.91
N LYS A 96 5.09 -1.75 1.40
CA LYS A 96 3.95 -1.76 0.49
C LYS A 96 4.27 -2.57 -0.76
N GLU A 97 5.50 -2.47 -1.25
CA GLU A 97 6.00 -3.28 -2.38
C GLU A 97 6.16 -4.77 -2.02
N LEU A 98 6.68 -5.08 -0.83
CA LEU A 98 6.84 -6.46 -0.36
C LEU A 98 5.50 -7.15 -0.10
N GLY A 99 4.53 -6.42 0.46
CA GLY A 99 3.20 -6.92 0.80
C GLY A 99 2.16 -6.72 -0.30
N SER A 100 2.55 -6.31 -1.51
CA SER A 100 1.60 -6.04 -2.59
C SER A 100 0.94 -7.31 -3.14
N PHE A 101 1.63 -8.45 -3.06
CA PHE A 101 1.16 -9.72 -3.58
C PHE A 101 1.51 -10.89 -2.66
N VAL A 102 0.52 -11.71 -2.33
CA VAL A 102 0.70 -12.89 -1.46
C VAL A 102 0.16 -14.16 -2.11
N LEU A 103 0.78 -15.30 -1.81
CA LEU A 103 0.30 -16.62 -2.18
C LEU A 103 0.04 -17.40 -0.89
N MET A 104 -1.20 -17.81 -0.68
CA MET A 104 -1.61 -18.48 0.55
C MET A 104 -2.51 -19.69 0.27
N TYR A 105 -2.40 -20.69 1.15
CA TYR A 105 -3.17 -21.92 1.13
C TYR A 105 -3.99 -22.05 2.40
N GLU A 106 -5.27 -22.41 2.28
CA GLU A 106 -6.10 -22.71 3.43
C GLU A 106 -5.53 -23.90 4.21
N LYS A 107 -5.31 -23.71 5.51
CA LYS A 107 -4.74 -24.72 6.39
C LYS A 107 -5.79 -25.76 6.74
N ILE A 108 -5.50 -27.00 6.36
CA ILE A 108 -6.41 -28.12 6.59
C ILE A 108 -6.11 -28.77 7.93
N SER A 109 -6.79 -28.30 8.97
CA SER A 109 -6.73 -28.90 10.31
C SER A 109 -7.71 -30.08 10.39
N GLY A 110 -7.32 -31.24 9.87
CA GLY A 110 -8.10 -32.47 9.99
C GLY A 110 -7.38 -33.70 9.45
N LYS A 111 -7.35 -34.79 10.24
CA LYS A 111 -7.03 -36.14 9.74
C LYS A 111 -8.19 -36.64 8.88
N THR A 112 -8.33 -36.09 7.69
CA THR A 112 -9.25 -36.61 6.67
C THR A 112 -8.46 -37.51 5.74
N ASP A 113 -8.91 -38.77 5.63
CA ASP A 113 -8.35 -39.82 4.75
C ASP A 113 -8.57 -39.51 3.25
N SER A 114 -9.24 -38.40 2.95
CA SER A 114 -9.55 -37.90 1.61
C SER A 114 -8.72 -36.67 1.27
N GLN A 115 -8.05 -36.69 0.12
CA GLN A 115 -7.40 -35.53 -0.48
C GLN A 115 -8.39 -34.37 -0.60
N THR A 116 -8.04 -33.19 -0.06
CA THR A 116 -8.90 -32.01 -0.18
C THR A 116 -8.50 -31.22 -1.42
N ILE A 117 -9.50 -30.80 -2.19
CA ILE A 117 -9.32 -30.01 -3.40
C ILE A 117 -9.27 -28.54 -3.00
N LEU A 118 -8.25 -27.82 -3.45
CA LEU A 118 -8.16 -26.37 -3.28
C LEU A 118 -8.44 -25.68 -4.61
N THR A 119 -9.39 -24.77 -4.59
CA THR A 119 -9.79 -23.89 -5.68
C THR A 119 -8.98 -22.59 -5.65
N PRO A 120 -8.40 -22.15 -6.77
CA PRO A 120 -7.65 -20.91 -6.83
C PRO A 120 -8.57 -19.69 -6.93
N TRP A 121 -8.40 -18.74 -6.02
CA TRP A 121 -9.05 -17.43 -5.97
C TRP A 121 -8.01 -16.33 -6.10
N LEU A 122 -8.32 -15.31 -6.89
CA LEU A 122 -7.56 -14.06 -6.92
C LEU A 122 -8.34 -13.01 -6.10
N GLY A 123 -7.76 -12.59 -4.98
CA GLY A 123 -8.28 -11.50 -4.15
C GLY A 123 -7.53 -10.21 -4.48
N VAL A 124 -8.25 -9.10 -4.65
CA VAL A 124 -7.67 -7.78 -4.91
C VAL A 124 -8.42 -6.72 -4.10
N ASN A 125 -7.67 -5.90 -3.38
CA ASN A 125 -8.20 -4.78 -2.62
C ASN A 125 -7.93 -3.47 -3.37
N TYR A 126 -9.00 -2.80 -3.79
CA TYR A 126 -8.99 -1.53 -4.49
C TYR A 126 -9.31 -0.39 -3.53
N LYS A 127 -8.66 0.74 -3.75
CA LYS A 127 -9.00 2.04 -3.19
C LYS A 127 -9.45 2.95 -4.32
N ILE A 128 -10.66 3.48 -4.20
CA ILE A 128 -11.20 4.47 -5.12
C ILE A 128 -11.27 5.79 -4.38
N SER A 129 -10.51 6.77 -4.86
CA SER A 129 -10.49 8.12 -4.33
C SER A 129 -11.17 9.07 -5.33
N TYR A 130 -12.26 9.71 -4.91
CA TYR A 130 -12.97 10.74 -5.63
C TYR A 130 -12.45 12.10 -5.15
N TYR A 131 -11.86 12.87 -6.05
CA TYR A 131 -11.28 14.18 -5.79
C TYR A 131 -12.18 15.27 -6.37
N SER A 132 -12.50 16.25 -5.53
CA SER A 132 -12.97 17.59 -5.90
C SER A 132 -12.44 18.58 -4.85
N ASP A 133 -13.27 19.54 -4.42
CA ASP A 133 -13.08 20.29 -3.18
C ASP A 133 -12.99 19.42 -1.92
N GLN A 134 -13.55 18.20 -1.98
CA GLN A 134 -13.46 17.21 -0.91
C GLN A 134 -12.90 15.91 -1.49
N THR A 135 -12.16 15.17 -0.65
CA THR A 135 -11.69 13.83 -1.02
C THR A 135 -12.55 12.79 -0.32
N LYS A 136 -13.22 11.95 -1.10
CA LYS A 136 -13.93 10.77 -0.61
C LYS A 136 -13.14 9.53 -1.01
N GLU A 137 -12.83 8.67 -0.05
CA GLU A 137 -12.13 7.41 -0.32
C GLU A 137 -13.03 6.23 0.07
N THR A 138 -13.12 5.25 -0.83
CA THR A 138 -13.85 4.01 -0.60
C THR A 138 -12.92 2.83 -0.87
N LEU A 139 -13.00 1.80 -0.01
CA LEU A 139 -12.26 0.56 -0.17
C LEU A 139 -13.20 -0.52 -0.71
N TYR A 140 -12.74 -1.26 -1.71
CA TYR A 140 -13.45 -2.41 -2.26
C TYR A 140 -12.53 -3.62 -2.22
N SER A 141 -13.03 -4.70 -1.62
CA SER A 141 -12.38 -6.01 -1.70
C SER A 141 -13.12 -6.88 -2.68
N LEU A 142 -12.46 -7.32 -3.74
CA LEU A 142 -13.03 -8.20 -4.75
C LEU A 142 -12.26 -9.51 -4.84
N GLY A 143 -12.99 -10.60 -5.03
CA GLY A 143 -12.46 -11.93 -5.25
C GLY A 143 -12.99 -12.49 -6.56
N ILE A 144 -12.14 -13.19 -7.31
CA ILE A 144 -12.55 -13.93 -8.50
C ILE A 144 -12.02 -15.36 -8.46
N ASN A 145 -12.91 -16.32 -8.67
CA ASN A 145 -12.53 -17.71 -8.81
C ASN A 145 -11.86 -17.94 -10.16
N LEU A 146 -10.63 -18.43 -10.18
CA LEU A 146 -9.86 -18.63 -11.42
C LEU A 146 -10.27 -19.89 -12.21
N MET A 147 -11.18 -20.70 -11.67
CA MET A 147 -11.78 -21.85 -12.36
C MET A 147 -13.09 -21.47 -13.05
N THR A 148 -14.03 -20.92 -12.28
CA THR A 148 -15.39 -20.64 -12.75
C THR A 148 -15.55 -19.22 -13.29
N GLY A 149 -14.75 -18.28 -12.80
CA GLY A 149 -14.93 -16.84 -13.04
C GLY A 149 -15.97 -16.20 -12.12
N ASP A 150 -16.42 -16.90 -11.07
CA ASP A 150 -17.35 -16.35 -10.09
C ASP A 150 -16.73 -15.18 -9.34
N LEU A 151 -17.52 -14.12 -9.14
CA LEU A 151 -17.12 -12.88 -8.49
C LEU A 151 -17.72 -12.79 -7.10
N ILE A 152 -16.91 -12.42 -6.11
CA ILE A 152 -17.32 -12.16 -4.74
C ILE A 152 -16.94 -10.73 -4.35
N ASP A 153 -17.93 -9.98 -3.89
CA ASP A 153 -17.73 -8.70 -3.21
C ASP A 153 -17.44 -8.96 -1.73
N GLY A 154 -16.51 -8.21 -1.14
CA GLY A 154 -16.09 -8.40 0.25
C GLY A 154 -15.22 -9.65 0.45
N PHE A 155 -14.37 -9.99 -0.52
CA PHE A 155 -13.55 -11.19 -0.45
C PHE A 155 -12.65 -11.23 0.80
N GLN A 156 -12.09 -10.09 1.19
CA GLN A 156 -11.30 -9.96 2.43
C GLN A 156 -12.11 -10.40 3.66
N ASP A 157 -13.39 -10.03 3.74
CA ASP A 157 -14.25 -10.41 4.87
C ASP A 157 -14.51 -11.92 4.88
N SER A 158 -14.62 -12.54 3.70
CA SER A 158 -14.80 -14.00 3.58
C SER A 158 -13.58 -14.81 4.02
N ILE A 159 -12.37 -14.24 3.92
CA ILE A 159 -11.13 -14.93 4.27
C ILE A 159 -10.64 -14.59 5.69
N ASN A 160 -11.25 -13.63 6.39
CA ASN A 160 -10.80 -13.23 7.73
C ASN A 160 -10.92 -14.36 8.77
N ASP A 161 -11.88 -15.26 8.61
CA ASP A 161 -12.11 -16.40 9.52
C ASP A 161 -11.31 -17.66 9.12
N VAL A 162 -10.53 -17.59 8.03
CA VAL A 162 -9.79 -18.74 7.48
C VAL A 162 -8.33 -18.70 7.93
N GLU A 163 -7.82 -19.82 8.45
CA GLU A 163 -6.39 -19.96 8.73
C GLU A 163 -5.62 -20.25 7.43
N PHE A 164 -4.63 -19.42 7.12
CA PHE A 164 -3.76 -19.60 5.96
C PHE A 164 -2.35 -20.03 6.36
N ASP A 165 -1.70 -20.74 5.46
CA ASP A 165 -0.27 -21.05 5.49
C ASP A 165 0.36 -20.70 4.13
N VAL A 166 1.64 -20.31 4.15
CA VAL A 166 2.45 -20.09 2.95
C VAL A 166 2.86 -21.43 2.35
N ASN A 167 3.00 -22.46 3.19
CA ASN A 167 3.38 -23.80 2.78
C ASN A 167 2.16 -24.64 2.38
N MET A 168 2.30 -25.37 1.28
CA MET A 168 1.27 -26.30 0.82
C MET A 168 1.06 -27.41 1.86
N PRO A 169 -0.19 -27.69 2.28
CA PRO A 169 -0.46 -28.84 3.15
C PRO A 169 -0.12 -30.16 2.43
N GLU A 170 0.40 -31.15 3.15
CA GLU A 170 0.86 -32.42 2.55
C GLU A 170 -0.26 -33.25 1.88
N ASN A 171 -1.55 -32.95 2.14
CA ASN A 171 -2.70 -33.72 1.66
C ASN A 171 -3.69 -32.92 0.78
N THR A 172 -3.17 -31.99 -0.03
CA THR A 172 -3.98 -31.14 -0.92
C THR A 172 -3.70 -31.33 -2.39
N PHE A 173 -4.75 -31.23 -3.20
CA PHE A 173 -4.65 -31.14 -4.65
C PHE A 173 -5.04 -29.73 -5.12
N ASN A 174 -4.08 -29.03 -5.76
CA ASN A 174 -4.32 -27.71 -6.33
C ASN A 174 -4.95 -27.86 -7.71
N LEU A 175 -6.11 -27.25 -7.92
CA LEU A 175 -6.65 -27.12 -9.26
C LEU A 175 -5.82 -26.11 -10.07
N PRO A 176 -5.46 -26.42 -11.33
CA PRO A 176 -4.78 -25.47 -12.19
C PRO A 176 -5.75 -24.34 -12.56
N TYR A 177 -5.31 -23.08 -12.47
CA TYR A 177 -6.14 -21.96 -12.90
C TYR A 177 -6.45 -22.06 -14.41
N ILE A 178 -7.73 -22.04 -14.77
CA ILE A 178 -8.18 -22.00 -16.17
C ILE A 178 -8.10 -20.56 -16.69
N ILE A 179 -8.41 -19.60 -15.82
CA ILE A 179 -8.34 -18.18 -16.09
C ILE A 179 -6.99 -17.66 -15.60
N ASN A 180 -6.21 -17.08 -16.50
CA ASN A 180 -4.94 -16.46 -16.14
C ASN A 180 -5.18 -15.27 -15.17
N PRO A 181 -4.41 -15.14 -14.07
CA PRO A 181 -4.52 -14.03 -13.13
C PRO A 181 -4.59 -12.64 -13.78
N THR A 182 -3.86 -12.39 -14.87
CA THR A 182 -3.91 -11.11 -15.59
C THR A 182 -5.29 -10.85 -16.20
N ARG A 183 -5.91 -11.87 -16.80
CA ARG A 183 -7.28 -11.74 -17.35
C ARG A 183 -8.33 -11.63 -16.26
N ALA A 184 -8.09 -12.27 -15.13
CA ALA A 184 -8.96 -12.15 -13.97
C ALA A 184 -8.93 -10.72 -13.41
N LEU A 185 -7.75 -10.09 -13.39
CA LEU A 185 -7.59 -8.67 -13.01
C LEU A 185 -8.36 -7.74 -13.96
N GLU A 186 -8.22 -7.92 -15.29
CA GLU A 186 -8.99 -7.13 -16.28
C GLU A 186 -10.51 -7.22 -16.06
N ARG A 187 -11.01 -8.39 -15.62
CA ARG A 187 -12.43 -8.55 -15.26
C ARG A 187 -12.80 -7.79 -13.99
N LEU A 188 -11.93 -7.81 -12.98
CA LEU A 188 -12.14 -7.05 -11.75
C LEU A 188 -12.13 -5.53 -12.03
N ASP A 189 -11.24 -5.06 -12.89
CA ASP A 189 -11.19 -3.66 -13.33
C ASP A 189 -12.52 -3.26 -14.00
N ALA A 190 -13.05 -4.09 -14.91
CA ALA A 190 -14.35 -3.85 -15.53
C ALA A 190 -15.52 -3.83 -14.51
N VAL A 191 -15.45 -4.63 -13.44
CA VAL A 191 -16.45 -4.59 -12.36
C VAL A 191 -16.38 -3.27 -11.59
N ILE A 192 -15.17 -2.81 -11.28
CA ILE A 192 -14.94 -1.53 -10.60
C ILE A 192 -15.40 -0.36 -11.48
N GLU A 193 -15.08 -0.35 -12.77
CA GLU A 193 -15.55 0.67 -13.71
C GLU A 193 -17.08 0.72 -13.76
N ASN A 194 -17.75 -0.42 -13.84
CA ASN A 194 -19.20 -0.49 -13.80
C ASN A 194 -19.78 0.02 -12.48
N LYS A 195 -19.15 -0.27 -11.34
CA LYS A 195 -19.55 0.28 -10.03
C LYS A 195 -19.42 1.80 -10.00
N ILE A 196 -18.30 2.34 -10.46
CA ILE A 196 -18.10 3.80 -10.55
C ILE A 196 -19.14 4.44 -11.47
N HIS A 197 -19.49 3.82 -12.59
CA HIS A 197 -20.51 4.34 -13.49
C HIS A 197 -21.91 4.34 -12.87
N GLN A 198 -22.24 3.34 -12.04
CA GLN A 198 -23.53 3.22 -11.36
C GLN A 198 -23.63 4.05 -10.08
N ASP A 199 -22.49 4.45 -9.51
CA ASP A 199 -22.45 5.32 -8.34
C ASP A 199 -23.10 6.68 -8.61
N ASP A 200 -23.58 7.31 -7.54
CA ASP A 200 -24.15 8.65 -7.61
C ASP A 200 -23.08 9.70 -7.91
N HIS A 201 -23.17 10.36 -9.06
CA HIS A 201 -22.28 11.43 -9.51
C HIS A 201 -22.72 12.83 -9.08
N THR A 202 -23.73 12.95 -8.20
CA THR A 202 -24.17 14.26 -7.67
C THR A 202 -23.05 15.06 -7.02
N TRP A 203 -22.03 14.39 -6.45
CA TRP A 203 -20.87 15.06 -5.87
C TRP A 203 -20.11 15.94 -6.89
N ALA A 204 -19.96 15.47 -8.13
CA ALA A 204 -19.26 16.20 -9.18
C ALA A 204 -20.07 17.42 -9.65
N GLU A 205 -21.39 17.28 -9.72
CA GLU A 205 -22.29 18.38 -10.05
C GLU A 205 -22.31 19.44 -8.95
N GLN A 206 -22.36 19.02 -7.68
CA GLN A 206 -22.28 19.93 -6.53
C GLN A 206 -20.93 20.66 -6.47
N ALA A 207 -19.82 19.97 -6.72
CA ALA A 207 -18.50 20.58 -6.80
C ALA A 207 -18.45 21.66 -7.89
N LYS A 208 -19.04 21.40 -9.06
CA LYS A 208 -19.14 22.39 -10.15
C LYS A 208 -19.96 23.62 -9.77
N ILE A 209 -21.07 23.43 -9.04
CA ILE A 209 -21.89 24.55 -8.53
C ILE A 209 -21.10 25.39 -7.50
N ARG A 210 -20.34 24.74 -6.61
CA ARG A 210 -19.46 25.42 -5.64
C ARG A 210 -18.36 26.20 -6.34
N TRP A 211 -17.68 25.57 -7.30
CA TRP A 211 -16.67 26.22 -8.15
C TRP A 211 -17.21 27.49 -8.81
N GLN A 212 -18.40 27.44 -9.40
CA GLN A 212 -19.02 28.61 -10.02
C GLN A 212 -19.32 29.74 -9.02
N LYS A 213 -19.67 29.41 -7.76
CA LYS A 213 -19.89 30.41 -6.72
C LYS A 213 -18.58 31.03 -6.28
N ASP A 214 -17.57 30.22 -5.99
CA ASP A 214 -16.29 30.70 -5.51
C ASP A 214 -15.57 31.50 -6.61
N ARG A 215 -15.68 31.07 -7.87
CA ARG A 215 -15.16 31.83 -9.01
C ARG A 215 -15.83 33.20 -9.16
N LYS A 216 -17.14 33.31 -8.91
CA LYS A 216 -17.82 34.61 -8.89
C LYS A 216 -17.33 35.50 -7.75
N VAL A 217 -17.04 34.91 -6.60
CA VAL A 217 -16.45 35.63 -5.46
C VAL A 217 -15.06 36.15 -5.83
N LEU A 218 -14.22 35.31 -6.44
CA LEU A 218 -12.92 35.71 -6.96
C LEU A 218 -13.06 36.85 -8.00
N GLU A 219 -13.95 36.69 -8.98
CA GLU A 219 -14.20 37.72 -10.00
C GLU A 219 -14.67 39.06 -9.39
N TYR A 220 -15.48 39.03 -8.32
CA TYR A 220 -15.91 40.22 -7.60
C TYR A 220 -14.75 40.96 -6.90
N PHE A 221 -13.80 40.24 -6.31
CA PHE A 221 -12.63 40.87 -5.67
C PHE A 221 -11.73 41.63 -6.64
N TYR A 222 -11.72 41.25 -7.92
CA TYR A 222 -10.93 41.88 -8.97
C TYR A 222 -11.79 42.72 -9.93
N GLU A 223 -13.04 43.01 -9.57
CA GLU A 223 -13.95 43.84 -10.38
C GLU A 223 -13.46 45.30 -10.36
N GLY A 224 -13.16 45.85 -11.55
CA GLY A 224 -12.66 47.23 -11.70
C GLY A 224 -11.13 47.39 -11.63
N VAL A 225 -10.37 46.29 -11.55
CA VAL A 225 -8.91 46.30 -11.69
C VAL A 225 -8.56 46.23 -13.18
N GLU A 226 -8.05 47.33 -13.76
CA GLU A 226 -7.70 47.40 -15.20
C GLU A 226 -6.56 46.45 -15.59
N ASP A 227 -5.61 46.22 -14.69
CA ASP A 227 -4.45 45.36 -14.91
C ASP A 227 -4.47 44.18 -13.92
N ARG A 228 -4.98 43.03 -14.37
CA ARG A 228 -5.14 41.85 -13.51
C ARG A 228 -3.76 41.34 -13.10
N PRO A 229 -3.45 41.27 -11.80
CA PRO A 229 -2.15 40.80 -11.35
C PRO A 229 -1.97 39.30 -11.62
N GLU A 230 -0.74 38.85 -11.75
CA GLU A 230 -0.37 37.43 -11.91
C GLU A 230 -0.97 36.55 -10.80
N SER A 231 -1.16 37.09 -9.60
CA SER A 231 -1.84 36.42 -8.48
C SER A 231 -3.26 35.98 -8.81
N TYR A 232 -4.00 36.71 -9.65
CA TYR A 232 -5.34 36.32 -10.09
C TYR A 232 -5.31 35.07 -10.98
N GLU A 233 -4.33 34.98 -11.88
CA GLU A 233 -4.21 33.83 -12.78
C GLU A 233 -3.79 32.57 -12.02
N VAL A 234 -2.84 32.71 -11.08
CA VAL A 234 -2.42 31.62 -10.20
C VAL A 234 -3.57 31.13 -9.32
N GLU A 235 -4.33 32.04 -8.72
CA GLU A 235 -5.47 31.69 -7.86
C GLU A 235 -6.61 31.05 -8.65
N LYS A 236 -6.91 31.56 -9.84
CA LYS A 236 -7.90 30.97 -10.75
C LYS A 236 -7.48 29.57 -11.20
N GLU A 237 -6.22 29.37 -11.58
CA GLU A 237 -5.72 28.06 -12.00
C GLU A 237 -5.73 27.07 -10.82
N ALA A 238 -5.34 27.51 -9.62
CA ALA A 238 -5.43 26.69 -8.40
C ALA A 238 -6.88 26.27 -8.10
N MET A 239 -7.84 27.18 -8.26
CA MET A 239 -9.27 26.87 -8.09
C MET A 239 -9.76 25.90 -9.16
N ASP A 240 -9.37 26.08 -10.42
CA ASP A 240 -9.74 25.17 -11.51
C ASP A 240 -9.20 23.75 -11.24
N GLN A 241 -7.96 23.62 -10.78
CA GLN A 241 -7.36 22.33 -10.40
C GLN A 241 -8.01 21.71 -9.16
N GLN A 242 -8.37 22.51 -8.16
CA GLN A 242 -8.98 22.01 -6.92
C GLN A 242 -10.39 21.46 -7.16
N TYR A 243 -11.17 22.12 -8.02
CA TYR A 243 -12.55 21.74 -8.28
C TYR A 243 -12.71 20.72 -9.43
N GLU A 244 -11.62 20.38 -10.12
CA GLU A 244 -11.64 19.37 -11.17
C GLU A 244 -11.97 17.99 -10.58
N ALA A 245 -13.14 17.48 -10.94
CA ALA A 245 -13.60 16.17 -10.52
C ALA A 245 -12.70 15.08 -11.14
N ARG A 246 -11.95 14.36 -10.29
CA ARG A 246 -11.06 13.27 -10.72
C ARG A 246 -11.32 12.03 -9.90
N ILE A 247 -11.31 10.87 -10.55
CA ILE A 247 -11.41 9.57 -9.87
C ILE A 247 -10.08 8.86 -10.04
N LYS A 248 -9.47 8.44 -8.94
CA LYS A 248 -8.26 7.63 -8.94
C LYS A 248 -8.58 6.25 -8.40
N ILE A 249 -8.23 5.24 -9.19
CA ILE A 249 -8.29 3.84 -8.79
C ILE A 249 -6.86 3.39 -8.47
N GLU A 250 -6.68 2.79 -7.30
CA GLU A 250 -5.39 2.27 -6.85
C GLU A 250 -5.58 0.86 -6.29
N ILE A 251 -4.79 -0.10 -6.77
CA ILE A 251 -4.71 -1.42 -6.14
C ILE A 251 -3.82 -1.29 -4.91
N ILE A 252 -4.35 -1.60 -3.72
CA ILE A 252 -3.59 -1.55 -2.47
C ILE A 252 -2.72 -2.81 -2.35
N ASN A 253 -3.34 -3.97 -2.52
CA ASN A 253 -2.70 -5.27 -2.48
C ASN A 253 -3.59 -6.29 -3.21
N GLY A 254 -3.01 -7.44 -3.49
CA GLY A 254 -3.74 -8.61 -3.97
C GLY A 254 -3.06 -9.89 -3.55
N GLY A 255 -3.66 -11.02 -3.90
CA GLY A 255 -3.08 -12.31 -3.60
C GLY A 255 -3.80 -13.45 -4.28
N LEU A 256 -3.08 -14.55 -4.42
CA LEU A 256 -3.63 -15.83 -4.85
C LEU A 256 -3.90 -16.68 -3.61
N PHE A 257 -5.16 -17.04 -3.42
CA PHE A 257 -5.64 -17.80 -2.28
C PHE A 257 -6.20 -19.13 -2.76
N TYR A 258 -5.71 -20.23 -2.20
CA TYR A 258 -6.21 -21.57 -2.47
C TYR A 258 -7.17 -21.98 -1.36
N LEU A 259 -8.47 -21.98 -1.69
CA LEU A 259 -9.59 -22.21 -0.75
C LEU A 259 -10.33 -23.50 -1.06
N LYS A 260 -10.90 -24.14 -0.05
CA LYS A 260 -11.70 -25.37 -0.18
C LYS A 260 -13.05 -25.14 -0.87
#